data_AF-A0A831LXL8-F1
#
_entry.id   AF-A0A831LXL8-F1
#
_cell.length_a   1.000
_cell.length_b   1.000
_cell.length_c   1.000
_cell.angle_alpha   90.00
_cell.angle_beta   90.00
_cell.angle_gamma   90.00
#
_symmetry.space_group_name_H-M   'P 1'
#
loop_
_entity.id
_entity.type
_entity.pdbx_description
1 polymer ?
#
loop_
_entity_poly.entity_id
_entity_poly.type
_entity_poly.pdbx_seq_one_letter_code
_entity_poly.pdbx_strand_id
1 'polypeptide(L)'
;MFSNRLVNDAWKRSFASECSNATLVTKLSDDERQRVEELLRNPRLSTAFDKYESTPKPVDLIVNLRFGPMPQADRERFAHAMEEVLELPMRGGMTLDEVLECIRAAGFEDYSGKVPEVAGVQLVSPGHELRGSDFVMRHYRVRLPS
;
A
#
# COMPACT_ATOMS: atom_id res chain seq x y z
N MET A 1 -3.53 15.31 -0.93
CA MET A 1 -3.66 14.11 -0.08
C MET A 1 -2.65 14.25 1.05
N PHE A 2 -3.10 14.43 2.28
CA PHE A 2 -2.24 14.50 3.47
C PHE A 2 -2.26 13.14 4.15
N SER A 3 -1.14 12.43 4.17
CA SER A 3 -0.94 11.30 5.07
C SER A 3 0.39 11.44 5.77
N ASN A 4 0.30 11.88 7.02
CA ASN A 4 1.13 11.46 8.14
C ASN A 4 0.32 11.85 9.38
N ARG A 5 -0.01 10.90 10.24
CA ARG A 5 -0.51 11.20 11.59
C ARG A 5 0.64 11.88 12.31
N LEU A 6 0.64 13.22 12.32
CA LEU A 6 1.85 14.00 12.58
C LEU A 6 2.37 13.83 14.00
N VAL A 7 1.53 13.41 14.95
CA VAL A 7 1.88 12.96 16.31
C VAL A 7 0.63 12.39 17.00
N ASN A 8 0.78 11.58 18.05
CA ASN A 8 -0.32 11.34 19.00
C ASN A 8 -0.50 12.53 19.97
N ASP A 9 -1.49 12.47 20.87
CA ASP A 9 -1.75 13.52 21.87
C ASP A 9 -0.56 13.79 22.81
N ALA A 10 0.42 12.88 22.83
CA ALA A 10 1.67 12.98 23.57
C ALA A 10 2.89 13.37 22.70
N TRP A 11 2.67 13.91 21.50
CA TRP A 11 3.71 14.38 20.58
C TRP A 11 4.73 13.31 20.12
N LYS A 12 4.38 12.02 20.18
CA LYS A 12 5.23 10.92 19.71
C LYS A 12 4.83 10.45 18.30
N ARG A 13 5.82 10.07 17.49
CA ARG A 13 5.63 9.49 16.14
C ARG A 13 4.83 8.19 16.26
N SER A 14 3.64 8.16 15.69
CA SER A 14 2.75 6.98 15.70
C SER A 14 2.44 6.62 14.25
N PHE A 15 2.83 5.42 13.83
CA PHE A 15 2.48 4.89 12.52
C PHE A 15 1.14 4.17 12.63
N ALA A 16 0.10 4.70 11.97
CA ALA A 16 -1.15 3.98 11.73
C ALA A 16 -1.18 3.61 10.24
N SER A 17 -1.39 2.33 9.93
CA SER A 17 -1.27 1.75 8.58
C SER A 17 -2.52 1.91 7.70
N GLU A 18 -3.43 2.81 8.06
CA GLU A 18 -4.66 3.06 7.30
C GLU A 18 -4.47 4.35 6.49
N CYS A 19 -3.93 4.20 5.27
CA CYS A 19 -3.91 5.30 4.31
C CYS A 19 -5.33 5.48 3.76
N SER A 20 -5.82 6.71 3.90
CA SER A 20 -7.19 7.14 3.66
C SER A 20 -7.68 6.77 2.26
N ASN A 21 -8.82 6.09 2.19
CA ASN A 21 -9.61 5.98 0.95
C ASN A 21 -9.95 7.40 0.45
N ALA A 22 -9.94 7.64 -0.86
CA ALA A 22 -10.34 8.93 -1.44
C ALA A 22 -11.76 9.36 -1.03
N THR A 23 -12.63 8.40 -0.68
CA THR A 23 -13.97 8.66 -0.11
C THR A 23 -13.93 9.24 1.31
N LEU A 24 -12.79 9.18 2.00
CA LEU A 24 -12.56 9.74 3.34
C LEU A 24 -11.90 11.14 3.28
N VAL A 25 -11.72 11.70 2.08
CA VAL A 25 -11.14 13.03 1.88
C VAL A 25 -12.28 14.03 1.67
N THR A 26 -12.64 14.74 2.73
CA THR A 26 -13.59 15.87 2.64
C THR A 26 -12.84 17.12 2.19
N LYS A 27 -13.42 17.85 1.23
CA LYS A 27 -12.93 19.19 0.88
C LYS A 27 -13.04 20.08 2.11
N LEU A 28 -11.99 20.85 2.42
CA LEU A 28 -12.05 21.87 3.46
C LEU A 28 -13.19 22.85 3.15
N SER A 29 -13.96 23.21 4.17
CA SER A 29 -14.85 24.35 4.10
C SER A 29 -14.05 25.65 3.91
N ASP A 30 -14.72 26.71 3.47
CA ASP A 30 -14.06 28.00 3.25
C ASP A 30 -13.46 28.57 4.56
N ASP A 31 -14.15 28.37 5.69
CA ASP A 31 -13.67 28.78 7.02
C ASP A 31 -12.40 28.01 7.44
N GLU A 32 -12.38 26.69 7.23
CA GLU A 32 -11.20 25.87 7.53
C GLU A 32 -10.02 26.25 6.63
N ARG A 33 -10.30 26.49 5.35
CA ARG A 33 -9.29 26.95 4.41
C ARG A 33 -8.69 28.29 4.85
N GLN A 34 -9.52 29.25 5.25
CA GLN A 34 -9.05 30.56 5.71
C GLN A 34 -8.17 30.44 6.96
N ARG A 35 -8.54 29.57 7.92
CA ARG A 35 -7.72 29.30 9.11
C ARG A 35 -6.37 28.68 8.78
N VAL A 36 -6.32 27.79 7.78
CA VAL A 36 -5.06 27.22 7.28
C VAL A 36 -4.21 28.30 6.62
N GLU A 37 -4.79 29.14 5.77
CA GLU A 37 -4.09 30.26 5.12
C GLU A 37 -3.51 31.25 6.15
N GLU A 38 -4.23 31.53 7.24
CA GLU A 38 -3.74 32.35 8.35
C GLU A 38 -2.58 31.70 9.12
N LEU A 39 -2.64 30.40 9.39
CA LEU A 39 -1.54 29.65 10.01
C LEU A 39 -0.29 29.66 9.13
N LEU A 40 -0.46 29.53 7.81
CA LEU A 40 0.64 29.55 6.85
C LEU A 40 1.26 30.96 6.67
N ARG A 41 0.68 32.03 7.22
CA ARG A 41 1.37 33.34 7.28
C ARG A 41 2.60 33.32 8.18
N ASN A 42 2.75 32.33 9.06
CA ASN A 42 3.97 32.13 9.80
C ASN A 42 5.09 31.64 8.85
N PRO A 43 6.20 32.39 8.68
CA PRO A 43 7.23 32.04 7.69
C PRO A 43 7.85 30.66 7.90
N ARG A 44 7.97 30.19 9.15
CA ARG A 44 8.51 28.86 9.47
C ARG A 44 7.54 27.75 9.06
N LEU A 45 6.25 27.95 9.28
CA LEU A 45 5.22 27.00 8.86
C LEU A 45 5.06 26.99 7.35
N SER A 46 5.07 28.17 6.72
CA SER A 46 5.07 28.31 5.26
C SER A 46 6.22 27.55 4.62
N THR A 47 7.46 27.81 5.07
CA THR A 47 8.65 27.12 4.53
C THR A 47 8.58 25.61 4.75
N ALA A 48 8.08 25.16 5.90
CA ALA A 48 7.92 23.73 6.17
C ALA A 48 6.83 23.10 5.29
N PHE A 49 5.76 23.82 5.01
CA PHE A 49 4.67 23.42 4.13
C PHE A 49 5.13 23.37 2.68
N ASP A 50 5.78 24.42 2.18
CA ASP A 50 6.37 24.48 0.83
C ASP A 50 7.37 23.36 0.62
N LYS A 51 8.23 23.10 1.61
CA LYS A 51 9.17 21.97 1.57
C LYS A 51 8.45 20.62 1.52
N TYR A 52 7.33 20.48 2.22
CA TYR A 52 6.52 19.27 2.17
C TYR A 52 5.86 19.10 0.80
N GLU A 53 5.27 20.16 0.25
CA GLU A 53 4.65 20.19 -1.07
C GLU A 53 5.66 19.96 -2.20
N SER A 54 6.87 20.51 -2.08
CA SER A 54 7.97 20.32 -3.03
C SER A 54 8.66 18.96 -2.89
N THR A 55 8.32 18.18 -1.86
CA THR A 55 8.83 16.84 -1.63
C THR A 55 7.69 15.80 -1.59
N PRO A 56 6.80 15.72 -2.62
CA PRO A 56 5.92 14.58 -2.69
C PRO A 56 6.81 13.37 -3.01
N LYS A 57 7.19 12.62 -1.98
CA LYS A 57 7.53 11.23 -2.19
C LYS A 57 6.20 10.54 -2.45
N PRO A 58 5.97 9.99 -3.65
CA PRO A 58 4.80 9.16 -3.87
C PRO A 58 4.75 8.14 -2.74
N VAL A 59 3.65 8.14 -2.00
CA VAL A 59 3.36 7.03 -1.09
C VAL A 59 2.92 5.90 -2.01
N ASP A 60 3.56 4.75 -1.89
CA ASP A 60 3.15 3.59 -2.66
C ASP A 60 1.94 2.96 -1.97
N LEU A 61 1.00 2.49 -2.77
CA LEU A 61 -0.06 1.63 -2.27
C LEU A 61 0.52 0.24 -2.05
N ILE A 62 0.31 -0.31 -0.85
CA ILE A 62 0.80 -1.63 -0.46
C ILE A 62 -0.39 -2.55 -0.18
N VAL A 63 -0.45 -3.68 -0.87
CA VAL A 63 -1.44 -4.73 -0.62
C VAL A 63 -0.72 -5.94 -0.04
N ASN A 64 -1.20 -6.48 1.08
CA ASN A 64 -0.62 -7.67 1.69
C ASN A 64 -1.60 -8.84 1.55
N LEU A 65 -1.24 -9.83 0.73
CA LEU A 65 -1.91 -11.11 0.65
C LEU A 65 -1.31 -12.05 1.67
N ARG A 66 -2.17 -12.72 2.44
CA ARG A 66 -1.77 -13.62 3.54
C ARG A 66 -2.25 -15.02 3.21
N PHE A 67 -1.41 -16.01 3.52
CA PHE A 67 -1.69 -17.41 3.26
C PHE A 67 -1.55 -18.20 4.56
N GLY A 68 -2.57 -19.00 4.84
CA GLY A 68 -2.65 -19.83 6.02
C GLY A 68 -1.97 -21.19 5.86
N PRO A 69 -2.28 -22.17 6.73
CA PRO A 69 -1.58 -23.44 6.77
C PRO A 69 -1.58 -24.15 5.42
N MET A 70 -0.39 -24.48 4.94
CA MET A 70 -0.15 -25.20 3.69
C MET A 70 0.74 -26.41 3.95
N PRO A 71 0.60 -27.51 3.18
CA PRO A 71 1.52 -28.63 3.21
C PRO A 71 2.98 -28.19 3.07
N GLN A 72 3.91 -28.93 3.69
CA GLN A 72 5.34 -28.58 3.64
C GLN A 72 5.86 -28.44 2.20
N ALA A 73 5.48 -29.35 1.32
CA ALA A 73 5.85 -29.28 -0.09
C ALA A 73 5.35 -28.00 -0.79
N ASP A 74 4.15 -27.53 -0.43
CA ASP A 74 3.58 -26.30 -0.97
C ASP A 74 4.28 -25.06 -0.41
N ARG A 75 4.68 -25.10 0.86
CA ARG A 75 5.47 -24.03 1.50
C ARG A 75 6.85 -23.89 0.88
N GLU A 76 7.52 -25.01 0.62
CA GLU A 76 8.86 -25.03 0.02
C GLU A 76 8.85 -24.50 -1.41
N ARG A 77 7.79 -24.80 -2.19
CA ARG A 77 7.65 -24.28 -3.56
C ARG A 77 7.03 -22.90 -3.66
N PHE A 78 6.44 -22.37 -2.58
CA PHE A 78 5.62 -21.15 -2.63
C PHE A 78 6.35 -19.96 -3.26
N ALA A 79 7.57 -19.67 -2.79
CA ALA A 79 8.34 -18.53 -3.29
C ALA A 79 8.67 -18.65 -4.78
N HIS A 80 9.05 -19.87 -5.21
CA HIS A 80 9.36 -20.14 -6.61
C HIS A 80 8.11 -20.04 -7.49
N ALA A 81 6.99 -20.61 -7.05
CA ALA A 81 5.73 -20.53 -7.79
C ALA A 81 5.25 -19.07 -7.93
N MET A 82 5.40 -18.23 -6.89
CA MET A 82 5.07 -16.80 -6.98
C MET A 82 5.99 -16.05 -7.94
N GLU A 83 7.28 -16.41 -7.99
CA GLU A 83 8.23 -15.86 -8.96
C GLU A 83 7.83 -16.21 -10.40
N GLU A 84 7.56 -17.48 -10.66
CA GLU A 84 7.16 -17.96 -11.99
C GLU A 84 5.90 -17.26 -12.50
N VAL A 85 4.89 -17.06 -11.65
CA VAL A 85 3.59 -16.52 -12.09
C VAL A 85 3.49 -15.00 -12.02
N LEU A 86 4.31 -14.30 -11.22
CA LEU A 86 4.21 -12.86 -11.03
C LEU A 86 5.37 -12.06 -11.64
N GLU A 87 6.60 -12.59 -11.73
CA GLU A 87 7.76 -11.76 -12.03
C GLU A 87 7.67 -11.07 -13.40
N LEU A 88 7.43 -11.84 -14.45
CA LEU A 88 7.35 -11.30 -15.81
C LEU A 88 6.07 -10.47 -16.04
N PRO A 89 4.86 -10.96 -15.69
CA PRO A 89 3.63 -10.20 -15.90
C PRO A 89 3.61 -8.87 -15.14
N MET A 90 4.14 -8.84 -13.91
CA MET A 90 4.09 -7.65 -13.07
C MET A 90 5.00 -6.51 -13.55
N ARG A 91 6.01 -6.80 -14.39
CA ARG A 91 6.78 -5.75 -15.10
C ARG A 91 5.88 -4.92 -16.02
N GLY A 92 4.87 -5.56 -16.63
CA GLY A 92 3.84 -4.90 -17.45
C GLY A 92 2.77 -4.16 -16.64
N GLY A 93 2.75 -4.37 -15.33
CA GLY A 93 1.74 -3.84 -14.42
C GLY A 93 0.46 -4.67 -14.44
N MET A 94 0.06 -5.13 -13.26
CA MET A 94 -1.14 -5.97 -13.06
C MET A 94 -2.10 -5.33 -12.08
N THR A 95 -3.40 -5.47 -12.31
CA THR A 95 -4.44 -5.19 -11.32
C THR A 95 -4.43 -6.24 -10.20
N LEU A 96 -5.07 -5.94 -9.07
CA LEU A 96 -5.18 -6.91 -7.98
C LEU A 96 -5.91 -8.19 -8.43
N ASP A 97 -6.94 -8.08 -9.25
CA ASP A 97 -7.70 -9.22 -9.74
C ASP A 97 -6.85 -10.14 -10.63
N GLU A 98 -6.06 -9.57 -11.55
CA GLU A 98 -5.11 -10.33 -12.38
C GLU A 98 -4.07 -11.06 -11.50
N VAL A 99 -3.59 -10.42 -10.42
CA VAL A 99 -2.66 -11.07 -9.48
C VAL A 99 -3.34 -12.24 -8.75
N LEU A 100 -4.57 -12.07 -8.29
CA LEU A 100 -5.34 -13.13 -7.62
C LEU A 100 -5.62 -14.30 -8.58
N GLU A 101 -5.88 -14.03 -9.85
CA GLU A 101 -6.04 -15.06 -10.88
C GLU A 101 -4.75 -15.87 -11.10
N CYS A 102 -3.58 -15.22 -11.17
CA CYS A 102 -2.30 -15.91 -11.26
C CYS A 102 -2.04 -16.81 -10.04
N ILE A 103 -2.34 -16.32 -8.84
CA ILE A 103 -2.19 -17.09 -7.59
C ILE A 103 -3.15 -18.28 -7.55
N ARG A 104 -4.39 -18.10 -8.02
CA ARG A 104 -5.36 -19.18 -8.18
C ARG A 104 -4.85 -20.23 -9.17
N ALA A 105 -4.37 -19.81 -10.33
CA ALA A 105 -3.83 -20.71 -11.35
C ALA A 105 -2.60 -21.49 -10.84
N ALA A 106 -1.82 -20.91 -9.94
CA ALA A 106 -0.71 -21.57 -9.26
C ALA A 106 -1.15 -22.58 -8.15
N GLY A 107 -2.45 -22.67 -7.86
CA GLY A 107 -3.01 -23.62 -6.89
C GLY A 107 -2.93 -23.16 -5.43
N PHE A 108 -2.79 -21.85 -5.17
CA PHE A 108 -2.68 -21.32 -3.80
C PHE A 108 -3.93 -20.58 -3.29
N GLU A 109 -5.02 -20.56 -4.06
CA GLU A 109 -6.29 -19.91 -3.65
C GLU A 109 -6.81 -20.46 -2.31
N ASP A 110 -6.73 -21.79 -2.13
CA ASP A 110 -7.21 -22.46 -0.94
C ASP A 110 -6.48 -22.05 0.34
N TYR A 111 -5.30 -21.43 0.27
CA TYR A 111 -4.59 -20.95 1.47
C TYR A 111 -4.84 -19.46 1.73
N SER A 112 -5.39 -18.73 0.76
CA SER A 112 -5.54 -17.27 0.85
C SER A 112 -6.49 -16.86 1.98
N GLY A 113 -6.09 -15.85 2.76
CA GLY A 113 -6.88 -15.29 3.86
C GLY A 113 -7.03 -16.21 5.09
N LYS A 114 -6.39 -17.38 5.10
CA LYS A 114 -6.48 -18.33 6.21
C LYS A 114 -5.49 -17.99 7.34
N VAL A 115 -5.87 -18.39 8.55
CA VAL A 115 -5.08 -18.22 9.78
C VAL A 115 -4.74 -19.59 10.40
N PRO A 116 -3.60 -19.75 11.10
CA PRO A 116 -2.51 -18.78 11.25
C PRO A 116 -1.76 -18.51 9.93
N GLU A 117 -1.23 -17.31 9.76
CA GLU A 117 -0.44 -16.93 8.58
C GLU A 117 0.92 -17.65 8.60
N VAL A 118 1.22 -18.36 7.51
CA VAL A 118 2.51 -19.08 7.33
C VAL A 118 3.25 -18.65 6.06
N ALA A 119 2.67 -17.79 5.24
CA ALA A 119 3.31 -17.13 4.11
C ALA A 119 2.54 -15.87 3.70
N GLY A 120 3.19 -14.98 2.96
CA GLY A 120 2.57 -13.76 2.45
C GLY A 120 3.19 -13.28 1.14
N VAL A 121 2.40 -12.53 0.38
CA VAL A 121 2.85 -11.77 -0.80
C VAL A 121 2.49 -10.32 -0.59
N GLN A 122 3.50 -9.47 -0.55
CA GLN A 122 3.32 -8.03 -0.50
C GLN A 122 3.40 -7.47 -1.92
N LEU A 123 2.36 -6.79 -2.37
CA LEU A 123 2.27 -6.12 -3.67
C LEU A 123 2.43 -4.62 -3.49
N VAL A 124 3.00 -3.96 -4.49
CA VAL A 124 3.29 -2.52 -4.48
C VAL A 124 2.76 -1.91 -5.77
N SER A 125 1.90 -0.91 -5.63
CA SER A 125 1.51 0.02 -6.70
C SER A 125 2.22 1.36 -6.48
N PRO A 126 3.27 1.64 -7.25
CA PRO A 126 4.09 2.84 -7.07
C PRO A 126 3.27 4.09 -7.26
N GLY A 127 3.32 5.02 -6.29
CA GLY A 127 2.61 6.29 -6.37
C GLY A 127 1.11 6.18 -6.68
N HIS A 128 0.46 5.06 -6.34
CA HIS A 128 -0.94 4.79 -6.65
C HIS A 128 -1.24 4.78 -8.16
N GLU A 129 -0.35 4.21 -8.98
CA GLU A 129 -0.56 4.06 -10.43
C GLU A 129 -1.93 3.44 -10.73
N LEU A 130 -2.68 4.05 -11.66
CA LEU A 130 -4.00 3.60 -12.08
C LEU A 130 -4.02 3.22 -13.57
N ARG A 131 -4.79 2.19 -13.91
CA ARG A 131 -5.22 1.86 -15.28
C ARG A 131 -6.75 1.84 -15.30
N GLY A 132 -7.36 2.89 -15.83
CA GLY A 132 -8.80 3.09 -15.67
C GLY A 132 -9.14 3.40 -14.21
N SER A 133 -9.97 2.57 -13.58
CA SER A 133 -10.35 2.68 -12.17
C SER A 133 -9.49 1.84 -11.22
N ASP A 134 -8.57 1.03 -11.75
CA ASP A 134 -7.90 -0.02 -10.97
C ASP A 134 -6.43 0.32 -10.69
N PHE A 135 -5.98 0.00 -9.48
CA PHE A 135 -4.57 0.16 -9.12
C PHE A 135 -3.68 -0.86 -9.80
N VAL A 136 -2.52 -0.40 -10.27
CA VAL A 136 -1.54 -1.21 -10.99
C VAL A 136 -0.38 -1.57 -10.06
N MET A 137 -0.23 -2.85 -9.79
CA MET A 137 0.88 -3.45 -9.05
C MET A 137 2.08 -3.65 -9.99
N ARG A 138 3.25 -3.15 -9.58
CA ARG A 138 4.52 -3.21 -10.35
C ARG A 138 5.60 -4.02 -9.66
N HIS A 139 5.49 -4.20 -8.34
CA HIS A 139 6.45 -4.96 -7.57
C HIS A 139 5.75 -5.88 -6.60
N TYR A 140 6.42 -6.98 -6.27
CA TYR A 140 6.00 -7.88 -5.21
C TYR A 140 7.19 -8.32 -4.36
N ARG A 141 6.89 -8.81 -3.16
CA ARG A 141 7.83 -9.47 -2.27
C ARG A 141 7.16 -10.64 -1.59
N VAL A 142 7.76 -11.82 -1.70
CA VAL A 142 7.34 -13.00 -0.94
C VAL A 142 7.88 -12.91 0.49
N ARG A 143 7.06 -13.28 1.46
CA ARG A 143 7.40 -13.36 2.89
C ARG A 143 7.13 -14.78 3.37
N LEU A 144 8.17 -15.44 3.85
CA LEU A 144 8.08 -16.71 4.56
C LEU A 144 8.53 -16.46 6.01
N PRO A 145 7.86 -17.05 7.02
CA PRO A 145 8.33 -16.98 8.39
C PRO A 145 9.69 -17.67 8.48
N SER A 146 10.62 -16.94 9.09
CA SER A 146 11.97 -17.39 9.48
C SER A 146 11.94 -18.55 10.45
#